data_AF-A0A0S3UAI6-F1
#
_entry.id   AF-A0A0S3UAI6-F1
#
_cell.length_a   1.000
_cell.length_b   1.000
_cell.length_c   1.000
_cell.angle_alpha   90.00
_cell.angle_beta   90.00
_cell.angle_gamma   90.00
#
_symmetry.space_group_name_H-M   'P 1'
#
loop_
_entity.id
_entity.type
_entity.pdbx_description
1 polymer ?
#
loop_
_entity_poly.entity_id
_entity_poly.type
_entity_poly.pdbx_seq_one_letter_code
_entity_poly.pdbx_strand_id
1 'polypeptide(L)'
;MDLEQAVLENLRLLPSEKQQHVLTFIQSLLSPDQETLLKQRIVDELLPILQQIQNFHDGLPSAVYADKLLRTTEAIAVQYPSEPVGQFIQSFYKLLATDNRWCRFTAEFYQRIYDLLVSLTNSKISLQQAIKTLGETSADTDMIQSGNVTDLDLDDE
;
A
#
# COMPACT_ATOMS: atom_id res chain seq x y z
N MET A 1 -27.98 -31.76 -2.90
CA MET A 1 -28.72 -30.77 -2.07
C MET A 1 -27.74 -29.66 -1.82
N ASP A 2 -28.04 -28.46 -2.31
CA ASP A 2 -27.13 -27.31 -2.24
C ASP A 2 -26.94 -26.90 -0.77
N LEU A 3 -25.71 -26.67 -0.33
CA LEU A 3 -25.42 -26.35 1.07
C LEU A 3 -26.16 -25.06 1.49
N GLU A 4 -26.28 -24.11 0.57
CA GLU A 4 -27.05 -22.86 0.76
C GLU A 4 -28.55 -23.11 0.99
N GLN A 5 -29.15 -24.04 0.24
CA GLN A 5 -30.57 -24.38 0.38
C GLN A 5 -30.86 -25.00 1.75
N ALA A 6 -29.99 -25.90 2.21
CA ALA A 6 -30.13 -26.54 3.52
C ALA A 6 -29.94 -25.54 4.68
N VAL A 7 -29.02 -24.58 4.54
CA VAL A 7 -28.81 -23.51 5.53
C VAL A 7 -29.99 -22.56 5.58
N LEU A 8 -30.55 -22.17 4.43
CA LEU A 8 -31.73 -21.30 4.35
C LEU A 8 -33.01 -21.95 4.90
N GLU A 9 -33.22 -23.25 4.67
CA GLU A 9 -34.35 -23.98 5.27
C GLU A 9 -34.25 -24.04 6.79
N ASN A 10 -33.07 -24.33 7.33
CA ASN A 10 -32.88 -24.41 8.79
C ASN A 10 -32.98 -23.04 9.46
N LEU A 11 -32.55 -21.96 8.78
CA LEU A 11 -32.71 -20.59 9.25
C LEU A 11 -34.18 -20.21 9.40
N ARG A 12 -35.04 -20.60 8.45
CA ARG A 12 -36.48 -20.29 8.48
C ARG A 12 -37.23 -20.96 9.64
N LEU A 13 -36.69 -22.03 10.21
CA LEU A 13 -37.28 -22.76 11.35
C LEU A 13 -37.00 -22.07 12.70
N LEU A 14 -36.11 -21.07 12.75
CA LEU A 14 -35.78 -20.33 13.96
C LEU A 14 -36.74 -19.14 14.20
N PRO A 15 -36.96 -18.73 15.46
CA PRO A 15 -37.64 -17.46 15.76
C PRO A 15 -36.88 -16.26 15.19
N SER A 16 -37.58 -15.21 14.77
CA SER A 16 -37.02 -14.05 14.06
C SER A 16 -35.82 -13.39 14.78
N GLU A 17 -35.84 -13.28 16.11
CA GLU A 17 -34.70 -12.77 16.89
C GLU A 17 -33.45 -13.65 16.74
N LYS A 18 -33.62 -14.98 16.76
CA LYS A 18 -32.50 -15.92 16.57
C LYS A 18 -32.03 -15.95 15.13
N GLN A 19 -32.91 -15.78 14.15
CA GLN A 19 -32.53 -15.60 12.75
C GLN A 19 -31.63 -14.38 12.57
N GLN A 20 -32.00 -13.25 13.17
CA GLN A 20 -31.22 -12.02 13.12
C GLN A 20 -29.83 -12.20 13.74
N HIS A 21 -29.74 -12.88 14.89
CA HIS A 21 -28.45 -13.17 15.53
C HIS A 21 -27.56 -14.08 14.68
N VAL A 22 -28.13 -15.12 14.07
CA VAL A 22 -27.38 -16.04 13.19
C VAL A 22 -26.92 -15.33 11.92
N LEU A 23 -27.76 -14.48 11.31
CA LEU A 23 -27.39 -13.68 10.15
C LEU A 23 -26.28 -12.67 10.47
N THR A 24 -26.37 -11.96 11.59
CA THR A 24 -25.32 -11.04 12.05
C THR A 24 -24.01 -11.79 12.32
N PHE A 25 -24.08 -12.97 12.93
CA PHE A 25 -22.91 -13.80 13.18
C PHE A 25 -22.27 -14.31 11.88
N ILE A 26 -23.07 -14.82 10.94
CA ILE A 26 -22.59 -15.25 9.61
C ILE A 26 -21.98 -14.05 8.86
N GLN A 27 -22.62 -12.88 8.88
CA GLN A 27 -22.06 -11.66 8.29
C GLN A 27 -20.74 -11.26 8.94
N SER A 28 -20.59 -11.40 10.26
CA SER A 28 -19.32 -11.14 10.95
C SER A 28 -18.22 -12.14 10.59
N LEU A 29 -18.57 -13.41 10.31
CA LEU A 29 -17.65 -14.44 9.86
C LEU A 29 -17.22 -14.27 8.40
N LEU A 30 -18.11 -13.71 7.58
CA LEU A 30 -17.88 -13.44 6.16
C LEU A 30 -17.25 -12.06 5.92
N SER A 31 -17.24 -11.19 6.93
CA SER A 31 -16.60 -9.89 6.83
C SER A 31 -15.08 -10.08 6.82
N PRO A 32 -14.37 -9.60 5.79
CA PRO A 32 -12.91 -9.68 5.76
C PRO A 32 -12.31 -8.98 6.98
N ASP A 33 -11.28 -9.59 7.56
CA ASP A 33 -10.54 -8.97 8.66
C ASP A 33 -9.81 -7.68 8.22
N GLN A 34 -9.32 -6.91 9.20
CA GLN A 34 -8.65 -5.64 8.94
C GLN A 34 -7.43 -5.80 8.03
N GLU A 35 -6.69 -6.92 8.18
CA GLU A 35 -5.52 -7.23 7.34
C GLU A 35 -5.93 -7.45 5.88
N THR A 36 -7.01 -8.18 5.64
CA THR A 36 -7.56 -8.46 4.30
C THR A 36 -8.05 -7.18 3.64
N LEU A 37 -8.79 -6.34 4.38
CA LEU A 37 -9.24 -5.04 3.90
C LEU A 37 -8.06 -4.12 3.56
N LEU A 38 -7.04 -4.07 4.41
CA LEU A 38 -5.84 -3.30 4.16
C LEU A 38 -5.10 -3.77 2.90
N LYS A 39 -4.88 -5.08 2.75
CA LYS A 39 -4.23 -5.65 1.55
C LYS A 39 -5.01 -5.32 0.29
N GLN A 40 -6.35 -5.41 0.35
CA GLN A 40 -7.20 -5.04 -0.78
C GLN A 40 -7.04 -3.55 -1.12
N ARG A 41 -7.08 -2.64 -0.14
CA ARG A 41 -6.86 -1.21 -0.40
C ARG A 41 -5.49 -0.92 -1.01
N ILE A 42 -4.43 -1.60 -0.58
CA ILE A 42 -3.10 -1.48 -1.19
C ILE A 42 -3.16 -1.85 -2.67
N VAL A 43 -3.81 -2.97 -3.01
CA VAL A 43 -3.94 -3.45 -4.39
C VAL A 43 -4.79 -2.51 -5.24
N ASP A 44 -5.92 -2.04 -4.70
CA ASP A 44 -6.90 -1.27 -5.45
C ASP A 44 -6.51 0.22 -5.58
N GLU A 45 -5.76 0.77 -4.61
CA GLU A 45 -5.47 2.20 -4.55
C GLU A 45 -3.98 2.53 -4.75
N LEU A 46 -3.05 1.85 -4.08
CA LEU A 46 -1.63 2.22 -4.12
C LEU A 46 -0.90 1.67 -5.34
N LEU A 47 -1.07 0.38 -5.65
CA LEU A 47 -0.39 -0.25 -6.79
C LEU A 47 -0.67 0.47 -8.12
N PRO A 48 -1.91 0.88 -8.43
CA PRO A 48 -2.19 1.60 -9.67
C PRO A 48 -1.49 2.97 -9.70
N ILE A 49 -1.43 3.69 -8.57
CA ILE A 49 -0.74 5.00 -8.52
C ILE A 49 0.74 4.83 -8.80
N LEU A 50 1.39 3.85 -8.15
CA LEU A 50 2.81 3.55 -8.39
C LEU A 50 3.07 3.21 -9.85
N GLN A 51 2.21 2.41 -10.48
CA GLN A 51 2.30 2.09 -11.90
C GLN A 51 2.14 3.33 -12.79
N GLN A 52 1.22 4.25 -12.46
CA GLN A 52 1.07 5.50 -13.21
C GLN A 52 2.29 6.42 -13.09
N ILE A 53 2.90 6.54 -11.91
CA ILE A 53 4.11 7.35 -11.73
C ILE A 53 5.23 6.84 -12.65
N GLN A 54 5.41 5.53 -12.75
CA GLN A 54 6.41 4.93 -13.63
C GLN A 54 6.13 5.22 -15.11
N ASN A 55 4.87 5.09 -15.54
CA ASN A 55 4.46 5.34 -16.92
C ASN A 55 4.66 6.81 -17.36
N PHE A 56 4.63 7.75 -16.41
CA PHE A 56 4.72 9.19 -16.68
C PHE A 56 5.96 9.85 -16.09
N HIS A 57 7.00 9.06 -15.76
CA HIS A 57 8.15 9.51 -14.94
C HIS A 57 8.81 10.82 -15.39
N ASP A 58 8.88 11.09 -16.70
CA ASP A 58 9.52 12.30 -17.26
C ASP A 58 8.57 13.49 -17.49
N GLY A 59 7.29 13.37 -17.14
CA GLY A 59 6.28 14.38 -17.44
C GLY A 59 5.68 15.04 -16.21
N LEU A 60 5.13 16.25 -16.39
CA LEU A 60 4.26 16.94 -15.42
C LEU A 60 3.21 16.04 -14.72
N PRO A 61 2.62 15.01 -15.37
CA PRO A 61 1.71 14.10 -14.69
C PRO A 61 2.34 13.30 -13.52
N SER A 62 3.65 13.05 -13.50
CA SER A 62 4.31 12.29 -12.42
C SER A 62 4.16 12.98 -11.06
N ALA A 63 4.28 14.30 -11.00
CA ALA A 63 4.10 15.08 -9.78
C ALA A 63 2.68 14.96 -9.21
N VAL A 64 1.67 14.92 -10.08
CA VAL A 64 0.26 14.73 -9.68
C VAL A 64 0.06 13.34 -9.09
N TYR A 65 0.61 12.31 -9.72
CA TYR A 65 0.51 10.95 -9.19
C TYR A 65 1.32 10.76 -7.91
N ALA A 66 2.45 11.46 -7.76
CA ALA A 66 3.25 11.42 -6.54
C ALA A 66 2.58 12.13 -5.36
N ASP A 67 1.90 13.28 -5.57
CA ASP A 67 1.03 13.88 -4.55
C ASP A 67 -0.13 12.95 -4.17
N LYS A 68 -0.75 12.33 -5.18
CA LYS A 68 -1.81 11.33 -4.95
C LYS A 68 -1.29 10.14 -4.13
N LEU A 69 -0.09 9.65 -4.43
CA LEU A 69 0.56 8.57 -3.69
C LEU A 69 0.74 8.95 -2.22
N LEU A 70 1.27 10.13 -1.94
CA LEU A 70 1.49 10.62 -0.58
C LEU A 70 0.18 10.63 0.22
N ARG A 71 -0.87 11.25 -0.34
CA ARG A 71 -2.19 11.37 0.31
C ARG A 71 -2.86 10.02 0.54
N THR A 72 -2.82 9.12 -0.45
CA THR A 72 -3.42 7.79 -0.32
C THR A 72 -2.66 6.96 0.72
N THR A 73 -1.32 7.05 0.74
CA THR A 73 -0.49 6.35 1.73
C THR A 73 -0.78 6.87 3.14
N GLU A 74 -0.93 8.19 3.32
CA GLU A 74 -1.34 8.80 4.59
C GLU A 74 -2.70 8.28 5.07
N ALA A 75 -3.71 8.32 4.19
CA ALA A 75 -5.07 7.89 4.51
C ALA A 75 -5.12 6.41 4.94
N ILE A 76 -4.35 5.55 4.28
CA ILE A 76 -4.25 4.13 4.66
C ILE A 76 -3.51 4.00 6.00
N ALA A 77 -2.40 4.71 6.21
CA ALA A 77 -1.65 4.65 7.47
C ALA A 77 -2.48 5.09 8.68
N VAL A 78 -3.31 6.14 8.52
CA VAL A 78 -4.20 6.64 9.57
C VAL A 78 -5.32 5.65 9.90
N GLN A 79 -5.85 4.95 8.90
CA GLN A 79 -6.96 4.02 9.11
C GLN A 79 -6.51 2.69 9.76
N TYR A 80 -5.28 2.26 9.50
CA TYR A 80 -4.76 0.96 9.97
C TYR A 80 -3.48 1.10 10.82
N PRO A 81 -3.48 1.89 11.91
CA PRO A 81 -2.27 2.18 12.68
C PRO A 81 -1.71 0.98 13.43
N SER A 82 -2.56 0.00 13.74
CA SER A 82 -2.20 -1.19 14.54
C SER A 82 -1.89 -2.41 13.69
N GLU A 83 -2.19 -2.38 12.39
CA GLU A 83 -1.97 -3.53 11.50
C GLU A 83 -0.48 -3.66 11.16
N PRO A 84 0.10 -4.87 11.15
CA PRO A 84 1.50 -5.07 10.81
C PRO A 84 1.87 -4.48 9.43
N VAL A 85 1.05 -4.75 8.41
CA VAL A 85 1.22 -4.16 7.08
C VAL A 85 1.02 -2.64 7.11
N GLY A 86 0.16 -2.14 8.01
CA GLY A 86 -0.04 -0.70 8.24
C GLY A 86 1.22 0.00 8.73
N GLN A 87 2.07 -0.67 9.51
CA GLN A 87 3.38 -0.13 9.95
C GLN A 87 4.35 0.05 8.77
N PHE A 88 4.31 -0.85 7.78
CA PHE A 88 5.06 -0.66 6.53
C PHE A 88 4.56 0.59 5.79
N ILE A 89 3.24 0.72 5.62
CA ILE A 89 2.63 1.89 4.95
C ILE A 89 2.97 3.19 5.68
N GLN A 90 2.97 3.18 7.02
CA GLN A 90 3.37 4.33 7.82
C GLN A 90 4.86 4.69 7.61
N SER A 91 5.73 3.69 7.55
CA SER A 91 7.16 3.89 7.29
C SER A 91 7.39 4.45 5.88
N PHE A 92 6.64 3.94 4.90
CA PHE A 92 6.68 4.43 3.54
C PHE A 92 6.17 5.87 3.43
N TYR A 93 5.05 6.22 4.08
CA TYR A 93 4.57 7.60 4.15
C TYR A 93 5.62 8.55 4.73
N LYS A 94 6.24 8.18 5.85
CA LYS A 94 7.29 8.99 6.46
C LYS A 94 8.43 9.26 5.48
N LEU A 95 8.90 8.23 4.78
CA LEU A 95 9.95 8.35 3.77
C LEU A 95 9.54 9.31 2.63
N LEU A 96 8.31 9.22 2.13
CA LEU A 96 7.79 10.11 1.09
C LEU A 96 7.70 11.57 1.58
N ALA A 97 7.25 11.76 2.82
CA ALA A 97 7.01 13.07 3.42
C ALA A 97 8.29 13.79 3.84
N THR A 98 9.37 13.06 4.17
CA THR A 98 10.67 13.64 4.52
C THR A 98 11.16 14.55 3.40
N ASP A 99 11.43 15.82 3.70
CA ASP A 99 11.96 16.83 2.78
C ASP A 99 11.23 16.95 1.44
N ASN A 100 9.93 16.63 1.39
CA ASN A 100 9.16 16.53 0.14
C ASN A 100 9.81 15.62 -0.91
N ARG A 101 10.49 14.55 -0.47
CA ARG A 101 11.18 13.59 -1.34
C ARG A 101 10.25 12.89 -2.32
N TRP A 102 8.94 12.89 -2.06
CA TRP A 102 7.92 12.32 -2.96
C TRP A 102 7.99 12.84 -4.39
N CYS A 103 8.54 14.03 -4.70
CA CYS A 103 8.73 14.50 -6.09
C CYS A 103 10.14 14.26 -6.66
N ARG A 104 11.04 13.70 -5.85
CA ARG A 104 12.47 13.54 -6.16
C ARG A 104 12.89 12.09 -6.39
N PHE A 105 12.01 11.13 -6.14
CA PHE A 105 12.31 9.71 -6.36
C PHE A 105 12.26 9.36 -7.84
N THR A 106 13.09 8.41 -8.25
CA THR A 106 13.17 7.92 -9.64
C THR A 106 12.06 6.91 -9.93
N ALA A 107 11.79 6.66 -11.22
CA ALA A 107 10.89 5.58 -11.64
C ALA A 107 11.27 4.23 -11.03
N GLU A 108 12.58 3.95 -10.95
CA GLU A 108 13.13 2.72 -10.36
C GLU A 108 12.79 2.58 -8.87
N PHE A 109 12.84 3.67 -8.11
CA PHE A 109 12.40 3.68 -6.72
C PHE A 109 10.93 3.24 -6.63
N TYR A 110 10.04 3.85 -7.40
CA TYR A 110 8.61 3.48 -7.37
C TYR A 110 8.35 2.06 -7.85
N GLN A 111 9.14 1.54 -8.80
CA GLN A 111 9.09 0.14 -9.22
C GLN A 111 9.47 -0.80 -8.08
N ARG A 112 10.58 -0.52 -7.37
CA ARG A 112 10.99 -1.33 -6.21
C ARG A 112 9.92 -1.34 -5.12
N ILE A 113 9.29 -0.20 -4.85
CA ILE A 113 8.18 -0.12 -3.89
C ILE A 113 6.95 -0.93 -4.37
N TYR A 114 6.62 -0.85 -5.65
CA TYR A 114 5.54 -1.63 -6.24
C TYR A 114 5.78 -3.13 -6.01
N ASP A 115 6.97 -3.63 -6.34
CA ASP A 115 7.32 -5.05 -6.19
C ASP A 115 7.30 -5.51 -4.72
N LEU A 116 7.72 -4.63 -3.81
CA LEU A 116 7.65 -4.81 -2.37
C LEU A 116 6.21 -4.98 -1.89
N LEU A 117 5.31 -4.09 -2.28
CA LEU A 117 3.89 -4.13 -1.90
C LEU A 117 3.18 -5.35 -2.51
N VAL A 118 3.47 -5.70 -3.75
CA VAL A 118 2.96 -6.94 -4.37
C VAL A 118 3.44 -8.16 -3.60
N SER A 119 4.71 -8.21 -3.22
CA SER A 119 5.27 -9.34 -2.47
C SER A 119 4.69 -9.44 -1.06
N LEU A 120 4.49 -8.30 -0.39
CA LEU A 120 3.95 -8.23 0.97
C LEU A 120 2.45 -8.59 1.01
N THR A 121 1.65 -8.07 0.08
CA THR A 121 0.22 -8.38 -0.01
C THR A 121 -0.05 -9.84 -0.37
N ASN A 122 0.80 -10.45 -1.20
CA ASN A 122 0.75 -11.87 -1.51
C ASN A 122 1.45 -12.77 -0.48
N SER A 123 1.86 -12.22 0.68
CA SER A 123 2.56 -12.95 1.75
C SER A 123 3.83 -13.69 1.29
N LYS A 124 4.49 -13.23 0.22
CA LYS A 124 5.74 -13.83 -0.30
C LYS A 124 6.96 -13.41 0.51
N ILE A 125 6.88 -12.28 1.21
CA ILE A 125 7.91 -11.76 2.10
C ILE A 125 7.30 -11.42 3.46
N SER A 126 8.11 -11.47 4.51
CA SER A 126 7.71 -11.00 5.84
C SER A 126 7.74 -9.48 5.94
N LEU A 127 6.99 -8.92 6.89
CA LEU A 127 7.00 -7.49 7.19
C LEU A 127 8.41 -6.96 7.51
N GLN A 128 9.18 -7.72 8.30
CA GLN A 128 10.54 -7.33 8.68
C GLN A 128 11.47 -7.24 7.47
N GLN A 129 11.37 -8.20 6.55
CA GLN A 129 12.10 -8.13 5.27
C GLN A 129 11.64 -6.91 4.47
N ALA A 130 10.34 -6.64 4.41
CA ALA A 130 9.81 -5.51 3.67
C ALA A 130 10.32 -4.15 4.21
N ILE A 131 10.28 -3.96 5.53
CA ILE A 131 10.79 -2.74 6.19
C ILE A 131 12.30 -2.59 5.96
N LYS A 132 13.08 -3.67 6.04
CA LYS A 132 14.53 -3.64 5.77
C LYS A 132 14.81 -3.20 4.33
N THR A 133 14.14 -3.81 3.35
CA THR A 133 14.33 -3.48 1.93
C THR A 133 13.87 -2.06 1.62
N LEU A 134 12.84 -1.54 2.29
CA LEU A 134 12.44 -0.13 2.19
C LEU A 134 13.57 0.80 2.65
N GLY A 135 14.22 0.49 3.78
CA GLY A 135 15.37 1.24 4.28
C GLY A 135 16.55 1.24 3.31
N GLU A 136 16.89 0.07 2.75
CA GLU A 136 17.96 -0.07 1.74
C GLU A 136 17.64 0.74 0.46
N THR A 137 16.38 0.66 -0.01
CA THR A 137 15.91 1.39 -1.19
C THR A 137 15.99 2.91 -1.00
N SER A 138 15.73 3.41 0.21
CA SER A 138 15.89 4.83 0.53
C SER A 138 17.35 5.29 0.54
N ALA A 139 18.26 4.47 1.08
CA ALA A 139 19.68 4.79 1.13
C ALA A 139 20.31 4.82 -0.27
N ASP A 140 19.95 3.86 -1.13
CA ASP A 140 20.40 3.83 -2.53
C ASP A 140 19.99 5.13 -3.28
N THR A 141 18.78 5.61 -3.03
CA THR A 141 18.28 6.83 -3.69
C THR A 141 19.04 8.07 -3.23
N ASP A 142 19.35 8.17 -1.94
CA ASP A 142 20.14 9.27 -1.39
C ASP A 142 21.58 9.26 -1.95
N MET A 143 22.18 8.08 -2.17
CA MET A 143 23.50 7.94 -2.81
C MET A 143 23.48 8.33 -4.30
N ILE A 144 22.44 7.97 -5.04
CA ILE A 144 22.26 8.36 -6.45
C ILE A 144 22.11 9.90 -6.57
N GLN A 145 21.36 10.52 -5.66
CA GLN A 145 21.21 11.98 -5.63
C GLN A 145 22.51 12.71 -5.23
N SER A 146 23.30 12.13 -4.33
CA SER A 146 24.61 12.69 -3.93
C SER A 146 25.71 12.50 -4.98
N GLY A 147 25.57 11.54 -5.89
CA GLY A 147 26.53 11.24 -6.96
C GLY A 147 26.36 12.08 -8.24
N ASN A 148 25.24 12.79 -8.39
CA ASN A 148 24.97 13.67 -9.55
C ASN A 148 25.32 15.15 -9.29
N VAL A 149 26.10 15.45 -8.25
CA VAL A 149 26.66 16.79 -7.99
C VAL A 149 28.19 16.75 -8.08
N THR A 150 28.70 16.31 -9.22
CA THR A 150 30.05 16.61 -9.68
C THR A 150 29.96 16.79 -11.19
N ASP A 151 30.62 17.82 -11.70
CA ASP A 151 30.66 18.25 -13.12
C ASP A 151 29.57 19.24 -13.53
N LEU A 152 29.42 20.31 -12.76
CA LEU A 152 29.34 21.63 -13.39
C LEU A 152 30.72 22.27 -13.22
N ASP A 153 31.60 21.96 -14.18
CA ASP A 153 32.76 22.79 -14.47
C ASP A 153 32.25 24.19 -14.82
N LEU A 154 32.21 25.07 -13.83
CA LEU A 154 32.20 26.50 -14.03
C LEU A 154 33.64 26.93 -14.34
N ASP A 155 34.09 26.60 -15.55
CA ASP A 155 35.12 27.38 -16.21
C ASP A 155 34.46 28.66 -16.71
N ASP A 156 34.42 29.69 -15.85
CA ASP A 156 34.24 31.07 -16.29
C ASP A 156 35.63 31.72 -16.38
N GLU A 157 36.01 32.07 -17.61
CA GLU A 157 37.14 32.92 -18.01
C GLU A 157 37.10 34.33 -17.36
#